data_AF-A0A1K2I5L5-F1
#
_entry.id   AF-A0A1K2I5L5-F1
#
_cell.length_a   1.000
_cell.length_b   1.000
_cell.length_c   1.000
_cell.angle_alpha   90.00
_cell.angle_beta   90.00
_cell.angle_gamma   90.00
#
_symmetry.space_group_name_H-M   'P 1'
#
loop_
_entity.id
_entity.type
_entity.pdbx_description
1 polymer ?
#
loop_
_entity_poly.entity_id
_entity_poly.type
_entity_poly.pdbx_seq_one_letter_code
_entity_poly.pdbx_strand_id
1 'polypeptide(L)'
;MIGVIYLTIGISFILIQSFTIIIYMTRFLQRRVSLNFLFPIILGIDLVAHLSVSSGSAQTTTWQTNYRFFIFLAIIFFFFFGKLLKKFFHYIFLSYLIFTQNEILLLLTKTEHTLLHQLLIELGLSIIILLIVLSINLLVYFKTANWSGLENKEYFLLSIIPAFSILLMIDQPTHQLQQILKLIIILVINLTTVRLYDQLSRKNFLLQAKMVNELLDDYYRLILKTQKQTTKLRHNLKNILLELIYYLNKNDVSAAKNYLTSILNASTLNQNQLTGCGQIDAILAPKIELLKEKHIAHTFKAQIPSDLDVSKIILDIAIILGNLIDNAIEESLRLPHHQHVKISLSYQKETLFFYISNRSHPKNINLEAEATPSEKNNGRQGLGLSSVKESVKKLNGYLSLSHNDSNFKALIILPIRLV
;
A
#
# COMPACT_ATOMS: atom_id res chain seq x y z
N MET A 1 43.16 -44.33 5.99
CA MET A 1 42.33 -43.89 7.14
C MET A 1 42.18 -42.36 7.14
N ILE A 2 43.29 -41.61 7.08
CA ILE A 2 43.32 -40.14 7.06
C ILE A 2 42.50 -39.51 5.90
N GLY A 3 42.58 -40.05 4.68
CA GLY A 3 41.80 -39.56 3.52
C GLY A 3 40.27 -39.71 3.63
N VAL A 4 39.80 -40.75 4.33
CA VAL A 4 38.36 -40.97 4.55
C VAL A 4 37.82 -39.95 5.55
N ILE A 5 38.60 -39.65 6.60
CA ILE A 5 38.27 -38.63 7.59
C ILE A 5 38.12 -37.25 6.93
N TYR A 6 39.05 -36.86 6.04
CA TYR A 6 38.94 -35.59 5.29
C TYR A 6 37.71 -35.51 4.39
N LEU A 7 37.38 -36.60 3.69
CA LEU A 7 36.18 -36.65 2.84
C LEU A 7 34.91 -36.48 3.70
N THR A 8 34.84 -37.17 4.84
CA THR A 8 33.68 -37.11 5.73
C THR A 8 33.47 -35.72 6.33
N ILE A 9 34.55 -35.02 6.67
CA ILE A 9 34.45 -33.70 7.30
C ILE A 9 34.11 -32.61 6.26
N GLY A 10 34.69 -32.68 5.06
CA GLY A 10 34.31 -31.79 3.96
C GLY A 10 32.83 -31.91 3.57
N ILE A 11 32.31 -33.14 3.52
CA ILE A 11 30.88 -33.38 3.26
C ILE A 11 30.00 -32.82 4.38
N SER A 12 30.39 -33.02 5.65
CA SER A 12 29.68 -32.46 6.81
C SER A 12 29.58 -30.94 6.73
N PHE A 13 30.68 -30.27 6.39
CA PHE A 13 30.72 -28.82 6.25
C PHE A 13 29.77 -28.30 5.16
N ILE A 14 29.77 -28.92 3.98
CA ILE A 14 28.88 -28.58 2.86
C ILE A 14 27.42 -28.70 3.30
N LEU A 15 27.06 -29.81 3.97
CA LEU A 15 25.71 -30.05 4.44
C LEU A 15 25.24 -28.97 5.43
N ILE A 16 26.09 -28.61 6.39
CA ILE A 16 25.77 -27.59 7.39
C ILE A 16 25.64 -26.19 6.74
N GLN A 17 26.51 -25.86 5.79
CA GLN A 17 26.45 -24.62 5.04
C GLN A 17 25.13 -24.51 4.25
N SER A 18 24.80 -25.52 3.45
CA SER A 18 23.55 -25.55 2.67
C SER A 18 22.31 -25.46 3.57
N PHE A 19 22.33 -26.14 4.71
CA PHE A 19 21.25 -26.11 5.69
C PHE A 19 21.07 -24.71 6.31
N THR A 20 22.18 -24.02 6.63
CA THR A 20 22.18 -22.68 7.21
C THR A 20 21.63 -21.63 6.23
N ILE A 21 22.04 -21.71 4.95
CA ILE A 21 21.53 -20.84 3.88
C ILE A 21 20.02 -21.00 3.73
N ILE A 22 19.53 -22.24 3.77
CA ILE A 22 18.09 -22.54 3.64
C ILE A 22 17.31 -22.02 4.84
N ILE A 23 17.80 -22.24 6.06
CA ILE A 23 17.18 -21.69 7.27
C ILE A 23 17.11 -20.18 7.19
N TYR A 24 18.20 -19.50 6.83
CA TYR A 24 18.19 -18.05 6.65
C TYR A 24 17.10 -17.62 5.66
N MET A 25 17.11 -18.18 4.46
CA MET A 25 16.19 -17.77 3.41
C MET A 25 14.73 -18.06 3.76
N THR A 26 14.43 -19.23 4.31
CA THR A 26 13.06 -19.60 4.75
C THR A 26 12.54 -18.70 5.88
N ARG A 27 13.44 -18.24 6.77
CA ARG A 27 13.04 -17.39 7.89
C ARG A 27 12.80 -15.96 7.47
N PHE A 28 13.53 -15.39 6.50
CA PHE A 28 13.36 -14.00 6.09
C PHE A 28 12.42 -13.80 4.89
N LEU A 29 12.42 -14.75 3.95
CA LEU A 29 11.65 -14.72 2.72
C LEU A 29 10.60 -15.84 2.69
N GLN A 30 9.41 -15.53 2.19
CA GLN A 30 8.37 -16.55 1.98
C GLN A 30 8.73 -17.39 0.74
N ARG A 31 8.57 -18.71 0.81
CA ARG A 31 8.94 -19.62 -0.28
C ARG A 31 7.79 -19.85 -1.26
N ARG A 32 8.13 -20.03 -2.54
CA ARG A 32 7.21 -20.43 -3.62
C ARG A 32 7.11 -21.93 -3.82
N VAL A 33 8.15 -22.66 -3.43
CA VAL A 33 8.30 -24.10 -3.70
C VAL A 33 8.46 -24.87 -2.38
N SER A 34 8.42 -26.20 -2.40
CA SER A 34 8.59 -27.11 -1.25
C SER A 34 10.06 -27.32 -0.83
N LEU A 35 10.31 -27.58 0.46
CA LEU A 35 11.68 -27.62 1.03
C LEU A 35 12.53 -28.69 0.34
N ASN A 36 11.89 -29.82 0.08
CA ASN A 36 12.45 -30.99 -0.58
C ASN A 36 12.94 -30.70 -2.01
N PHE A 37 12.38 -29.68 -2.68
CA PHE A 37 12.85 -29.26 -4.00
C PHE A 37 14.06 -28.31 -3.92
N LEU A 38 14.06 -27.39 -2.96
CA LEU A 38 15.10 -26.35 -2.86
C LEU A 38 16.40 -26.86 -2.21
N PHE A 39 16.31 -27.79 -1.26
CA PHE A 39 17.48 -28.30 -0.54
C PHE A 39 18.50 -29.00 -1.44
N PRO A 40 18.11 -29.94 -2.33
CA PRO A 40 19.07 -30.60 -3.22
C PRO A 40 19.75 -29.64 -4.20
N ILE A 41 19.04 -28.60 -4.65
CA ILE A 41 19.59 -27.59 -5.56
C ILE A 41 20.71 -26.80 -4.88
N ILE A 42 20.46 -26.31 -3.66
CA ILE A 42 21.45 -25.53 -2.90
C ILE A 42 22.64 -26.42 -2.51
N LEU A 43 22.39 -27.64 -2.08
CA LEU A 43 23.43 -28.62 -1.78
C LEU A 43 24.28 -28.94 -3.02
N GLY A 44 23.66 -29.15 -4.18
CA GLY A 44 24.37 -29.38 -5.43
C GLY A 44 25.27 -28.21 -5.82
N ILE A 45 24.80 -26.97 -5.63
CA ILE A 45 25.59 -25.76 -5.87
C ILE A 45 26.78 -25.69 -4.91
N ASP A 46 26.57 -25.91 -3.61
CA ASP A 46 27.63 -25.91 -2.58
C ASP A 46 28.63 -27.08 -2.73
N LEU A 47 28.21 -28.19 -3.35
CA LEU A 47 29.08 -29.33 -3.62
C LEU A 47 29.99 -29.09 -4.85
N VAL A 48 29.42 -28.67 -5.98
CA VAL A 48 30.20 -28.27 -7.18
C VAL A 48 31.19 -27.17 -6.83
N ALA A 49 30.74 -26.29 -5.95
CA ALA A 49 31.51 -25.25 -5.35
C ALA A 49 32.78 -25.71 -4.61
N HIS A 50 32.64 -26.60 -3.64
CA HIS A 50 33.77 -27.03 -2.81
C HIS A 50 34.75 -27.92 -3.58
N LEU A 51 34.27 -28.77 -4.49
CA LEU A 51 35.10 -29.59 -5.36
C LEU A 51 36.00 -28.76 -6.29
N SER A 52 35.56 -27.55 -6.63
CA SER A 52 36.30 -26.69 -7.54
C SER A 52 37.47 -25.98 -6.85
N VAL A 53 37.33 -25.69 -5.55
CA VAL A 53 38.38 -25.10 -4.70
C VAL A 53 39.50 -26.09 -4.42
N SER A 54 39.19 -27.38 -4.25
CA SER A 54 40.20 -28.42 -3.97
C SER A 54 41.09 -28.77 -5.18
N SER A 55 40.69 -28.38 -6.41
CA SER A 55 41.43 -28.67 -7.65
C SER A 55 42.66 -27.78 -7.89
N GLY A 56 42.93 -26.79 -7.03
CA GLY A 56 44.25 -26.18 -6.87
C GLY A 56 44.70 -25.09 -7.86
N SER A 57 43.97 -24.79 -8.94
CA SER A 57 44.36 -23.68 -9.83
C SER A 57 43.81 -22.33 -9.35
N ALA A 58 44.68 -21.40 -8.96
CA ALA A 58 44.31 -20.06 -8.48
C ALA A 58 43.52 -19.20 -9.50
N GLN A 59 43.57 -19.53 -10.80
CA GLN A 59 42.75 -18.90 -11.84
C GLN A 59 41.35 -19.49 -11.95
N THR A 60 41.09 -20.74 -11.53
CA THR A 60 39.74 -21.32 -11.60
C THR A 60 38.87 -20.90 -10.41
N THR A 61 39.46 -20.58 -9.26
CA THR A 61 38.73 -20.17 -8.04
C THR A 61 38.00 -18.83 -8.18
N THR A 62 38.50 -17.89 -9.00
CA THR A 62 37.88 -16.56 -9.20
C THR A 62 36.67 -16.59 -10.15
N TRP A 63 36.77 -17.29 -11.28
CA TRP A 63 35.63 -17.45 -12.21
C TRP A 63 34.51 -18.30 -11.61
N GLN A 64 34.85 -19.25 -10.73
CA GLN A 64 33.90 -20.19 -10.15
C GLN A 64 33.16 -19.68 -8.90
N THR A 65 33.75 -18.73 -8.17
CA THR A 65 33.03 -17.98 -7.13
C THR A 65 31.97 -17.06 -7.74
N ASN A 66 32.23 -16.51 -8.93
CA ASN A 66 31.29 -15.61 -9.63
C ASN A 66 29.97 -16.28 -10.06
N TYR A 67 29.98 -17.52 -10.61
CA TYR A 67 28.72 -18.15 -11.07
C TYR A 67 27.76 -18.46 -9.92
N ARG A 68 28.26 -18.77 -8.71
CA ARG A 68 27.42 -19.11 -7.55
C ARG A 68 26.58 -17.92 -7.12
N PHE A 69 27.14 -16.72 -7.14
CA PHE A 69 26.41 -15.50 -6.84
C PHE A 69 25.23 -15.30 -7.81
N PHE A 70 25.45 -15.48 -9.11
CA PHE A 70 24.38 -15.40 -10.10
C PHE A 70 23.29 -16.47 -9.91
N ILE A 71 23.68 -17.71 -9.56
CA ILE A 71 22.71 -18.78 -9.32
C ILE A 71 21.92 -18.51 -8.02
N PHE A 72 22.57 -18.08 -6.93
CA PHE A 72 21.87 -17.70 -5.70
C PHE A 72 20.93 -16.50 -5.91
N LEU A 73 21.34 -15.52 -6.72
CA LEU A 73 20.47 -14.42 -7.14
C LEU A 73 19.23 -14.96 -7.85
N ALA A 74 19.41 -15.83 -8.84
CA ALA A 74 18.30 -16.45 -9.57
C ALA A 74 17.37 -17.22 -8.63
N ILE A 75 17.91 -18.02 -7.70
CA ILE A 75 17.14 -18.79 -6.72
C ILE A 75 16.27 -17.85 -5.86
N ILE A 76 16.84 -16.77 -5.32
CA ILE A 76 16.11 -15.83 -4.46
C ILE A 76 15.02 -15.11 -5.25
N PHE A 77 15.29 -14.71 -6.48
CA PHE A 77 14.33 -13.98 -7.30
C PHE A 77 13.18 -14.87 -7.78
N PHE A 78 13.46 -16.10 -8.25
CA PHE A 78 12.45 -17.01 -8.80
C PHE A 78 11.68 -17.79 -7.73
N PHE A 79 12.34 -18.31 -6.69
CA PHE A 79 11.75 -19.26 -5.75
C PHE A 79 11.23 -18.67 -4.44
N PHE A 80 11.36 -17.36 -4.22
CA PHE A 80 10.84 -16.69 -3.03
C PHE A 80 9.86 -15.55 -3.38
N PHE A 81 8.89 -15.31 -2.51
CA PHE A 81 7.97 -14.18 -2.54
C PHE A 81 8.53 -12.98 -1.75
N GLY A 82 8.16 -11.77 -2.15
CA GLY A 82 8.51 -10.54 -1.44
C GLY A 82 8.89 -9.38 -2.36
N LYS A 83 8.99 -8.18 -1.78
CA LYS A 83 9.43 -6.95 -2.46
C LYS A 83 10.85 -7.13 -3.02
N LEU A 84 11.12 -6.54 -4.19
CA LEU A 84 12.42 -6.67 -4.89
C LEU A 84 13.59 -6.21 -4.01
N LEU A 85 13.48 -5.06 -3.35
CA LEU A 85 14.57 -4.52 -2.51
C LEU A 85 14.82 -5.34 -1.24
N LYS A 86 13.79 -5.98 -0.70
CA LYS A 86 13.94 -6.93 0.40
C LYS A 86 14.75 -8.17 -0.03
N LYS A 87 14.42 -8.73 -1.20
CA LYS A 87 15.16 -9.86 -1.78
C LYS A 87 16.62 -9.48 -2.05
N PHE A 88 16.85 -8.30 -2.61
CA PHE A 88 18.17 -7.77 -2.92
C PHE A 88 19.03 -7.59 -1.66
N PHE A 89 18.47 -7.03 -0.59
CA PHE A 89 19.15 -6.92 0.70
C PHE A 89 19.61 -8.28 1.24
N HIS A 90 18.69 -9.25 1.33
CA HIS A 90 19.01 -10.58 1.84
C HIS A 90 19.99 -11.33 0.92
N TYR A 91 19.95 -11.10 -0.39
CA TYR A 91 20.93 -11.61 -1.33
C TYR A 91 22.34 -11.04 -1.08
N ILE A 92 22.48 -9.71 -0.99
CA ILE A 92 23.78 -9.08 -0.74
C ILE A 92 24.33 -9.50 0.62
N PHE A 93 23.48 -9.52 1.65
CA PHE A 93 23.89 -9.91 2.99
C PHE A 93 24.35 -11.38 3.05
N LEU A 94 23.63 -12.30 2.39
CA LEU A 94 24.06 -13.69 2.30
C LEU A 94 25.34 -13.84 1.47
N SER A 95 25.47 -13.08 0.38
CA SER A 95 26.67 -13.07 -0.46
C SER A 95 27.90 -12.63 0.34
N TYR A 96 27.74 -11.60 1.18
CA TYR A 96 28.76 -11.15 2.12
C TYR A 96 29.19 -12.27 3.09
N LEU A 97 28.24 -12.97 3.72
CA LEU A 97 28.56 -14.07 4.64
C LEU A 97 29.36 -15.18 3.94
N ILE A 98 28.95 -15.59 2.75
CA ILE A 98 29.67 -16.61 1.96
C ILE A 98 31.08 -16.11 1.58
N PHE A 99 31.23 -14.84 1.22
CA PHE A 99 32.54 -14.26 0.89
C PHE A 99 33.48 -14.26 2.11
N THR A 100 32.99 -13.88 3.29
CA THR A 100 33.78 -13.94 4.54
C THR A 100 34.23 -15.36 4.87
N GLN A 101 33.36 -16.34 4.67
CA GLN A 101 33.67 -17.75 4.90
C GLN A 101 34.78 -18.24 3.96
N ASN A 102 34.73 -17.86 2.68
CA ASN A 102 35.75 -18.23 1.69
C ASN A 102 37.11 -17.58 2.00
N GLU A 103 37.13 -16.31 2.40
CA GLU A 103 38.39 -15.61 2.77
C GLU A 103 39.04 -16.23 4.02
N ILE A 104 38.23 -16.60 5.02
CA ILE A 104 38.75 -17.29 6.20
C ILE A 104 39.31 -18.67 5.84
N LEU A 105 38.61 -19.43 4.98
CA LEU A 105 39.10 -20.70 4.46
C LEU A 105 40.45 -20.53 3.73
N LEU A 106 40.57 -19.52 2.88
CA LEU A 106 41.82 -19.24 2.16
C LEU A 106 42.98 -18.94 3.14
N LEU A 107 42.73 -18.12 4.17
CA LEU A 107 43.73 -17.77 5.18
C LEU A 107 44.22 -19.00 5.96
N LEU A 108 43.29 -19.89 6.28
CA LEU A 108 43.55 -21.14 6.98
C LEU A 108 44.32 -22.16 6.12
N THR A 109 44.11 -22.20 4.81
CA THR A 109 44.84 -23.11 3.89
C THR A 109 46.27 -22.69 3.53
N LYS A 110 46.67 -21.43 3.80
CA LYS A 110 48.02 -20.90 3.48
C LYS A 110 49.11 -21.30 4.48
N THR A 111 48.77 -22.02 5.54
CA THR A 111 49.66 -22.36 6.66
C THR A 111 49.99 -23.86 6.61
N GLU A 112 51.23 -24.25 6.94
CA GLU A 112 51.80 -25.54 6.56
C GLU A 112 50.98 -26.78 6.98
N HIS A 113 50.99 -27.79 6.10
CA HIS A 113 50.20 -29.02 6.16
C HIS A 113 50.61 -29.96 7.31
N THR A 114 50.26 -29.61 8.55
CA THR A 114 50.26 -30.57 9.68
C THR A 114 48.83 -30.95 10.06
N LEU A 115 48.64 -32.15 10.65
CA LEU A 115 47.32 -32.67 11.04
C LEU A 115 46.63 -31.78 12.09
N LEU A 116 47.42 -31.12 12.95
CA LEU A 116 46.96 -30.14 13.93
C LEU A 116 46.47 -28.85 13.26
N HIS A 117 47.12 -28.46 12.16
CA HIS A 117 46.73 -27.30 11.37
C HIS A 117 45.34 -27.46 10.77
N GLN A 118 45.02 -28.62 10.19
CA GLN A 118 43.68 -28.89 9.63
C GLN A 118 42.57 -28.98 10.69
N LEU A 119 42.84 -29.52 11.88
CA LEU A 119 41.89 -29.48 13.01
C LEU A 119 41.56 -28.04 13.43
N LEU A 120 42.52 -27.13 13.38
CA LEU A 120 42.30 -25.70 13.64
C LEU A 120 41.45 -25.04 12.54
N ILE A 121 41.59 -25.46 11.28
CA ILE A 121 40.73 -24.99 10.18
C ILE A 121 39.27 -25.36 10.46
N GLU A 122 39.01 -26.61 10.83
CA GLU A 122 37.65 -27.12 11.07
C GLU A 122 37.01 -26.52 12.34
N LEU A 123 37.80 -26.30 13.39
CA LEU A 123 37.36 -25.55 14.58
C LEU A 123 37.02 -24.10 14.22
N GLY A 124 37.85 -23.43 13.42
CA GLY A 124 37.56 -22.08 12.94
C GLY A 124 36.26 -22.00 12.12
N LEU A 125 36.08 -22.95 11.20
CA LEU A 125 34.89 -23.07 10.36
C LEU A 125 33.60 -23.35 11.16
N SER A 126 33.66 -24.23 12.15
CA SER A 126 32.51 -24.52 13.02
C SER A 126 32.13 -23.34 13.92
N ILE A 127 33.11 -22.56 14.40
CA ILE A 127 32.87 -21.32 15.15
C ILE A 127 32.20 -20.25 14.27
N ILE A 128 32.56 -20.17 12.99
CA ILE A 128 31.93 -19.22 12.04
C ILE A 128 30.48 -19.61 11.76
N ILE A 129 30.22 -20.91 11.54
CA ILE A 129 28.86 -21.42 11.39
C ILE A 129 28.04 -21.10 12.65
N LEU A 130 28.61 -21.28 13.84
CA LEU A 130 27.97 -20.91 15.10
C LEU A 130 27.63 -19.41 15.15
N LEU A 131 28.55 -18.53 14.76
CA LEU A 131 28.31 -17.08 14.71
C LEU A 131 27.23 -16.69 13.70
N ILE A 132 27.17 -17.37 12.55
CA ILE A 132 26.11 -17.20 11.55
C ILE A 132 24.78 -17.68 12.14
N VAL A 133 24.72 -18.87 12.74
CA VAL A 133 23.50 -19.38 13.37
C VAL A 133 23.03 -18.46 14.50
N LEU A 134 23.95 -17.89 15.28
CA LEU A 134 23.64 -16.98 16.39
C LEU A 134 23.13 -15.63 15.87
N SER A 135 23.74 -15.06 14.83
CA SER A 135 23.25 -13.83 14.18
C SER A 135 21.88 -14.02 13.51
N ILE A 136 21.64 -15.20 12.90
CA ILE A 136 20.33 -15.59 12.36
C ILE A 136 19.30 -15.72 13.48
N ASN A 137 19.64 -16.40 14.57
CA ASN A 137 18.72 -16.58 15.70
C ASN A 137 18.40 -15.25 16.38
N LEU A 138 19.37 -14.35 16.50
CA LEU A 138 19.18 -13.01 17.06
C LEU A 138 18.22 -12.19 16.18
N LEU A 139 18.42 -12.18 14.86
CA LEU A 139 17.49 -11.53 13.92
C LEU A 139 16.08 -12.14 13.94
N VAL A 140 15.96 -13.44 14.22
CA VAL A 140 14.67 -14.16 14.18
C VAL A 140 13.86 -13.95 15.44
N TYR A 141 14.51 -13.98 16.61
CA TYR A 141 13.88 -13.62 17.89
C TYR A 141 13.18 -12.26 17.80
N PHE A 142 13.80 -11.30 17.11
CA PHE A 142 13.22 -9.97 16.92
C PHE A 142 12.22 -9.88 15.76
N LYS A 143 12.38 -10.67 14.69
CA LYS A 143 11.37 -10.77 13.62
C LYS A 143 10.03 -11.32 14.13
N THR A 144 10.05 -12.33 15.01
CA THR A 144 8.81 -12.89 15.56
C THR A 144 8.01 -11.90 16.41
N ALA A 145 8.68 -10.89 16.98
CA ALA A 145 8.02 -9.79 17.70
C ALA A 145 7.41 -8.73 16.76
N ASN A 146 7.89 -8.60 15.51
CA ASN A 146 7.55 -7.51 14.60
C ASN A 146 7.12 -8.00 13.20
N TRP A 147 5.82 -7.98 12.92
CA TRP A 147 5.27 -8.40 11.62
C TRP A 147 5.39 -7.34 10.51
N SER A 148 5.59 -6.06 10.88
CA SER A 148 5.82 -4.99 9.93
C SER A 148 7.26 -5.05 9.43
N GLY A 149 7.42 -5.52 8.18
CA GLY A 149 8.71 -5.45 7.49
C GLY A 149 9.15 -4.01 7.23
N LEU A 150 10.40 -3.83 6.79
CA LEU A 150 10.95 -2.52 6.46
C LEU A 150 10.38 -1.95 5.15
N GLU A 151 10.55 -0.64 4.99
CA GLU A 151 10.27 0.05 3.75
C GLU A 151 11.34 -0.21 2.69
N ASN A 152 11.00 0.04 1.43
CA ASN A 152 11.91 -0.14 0.30
C ASN A 152 13.18 0.72 0.43
N LYS A 153 13.05 1.97 0.90
CA LYS A 153 14.18 2.89 1.09
C LYS A 153 15.14 2.38 2.17
N GLU A 154 14.60 1.82 3.25
CA GLU A 154 15.39 1.28 4.36
C GLU A 154 16.15 0.01 3.94
N TYR A 155 15.50 -0.88 3.18
CA TYR A 155 16.20 -2.03 2.59
C TYR A 155 17.33 -1.62 1.66
N PHE A 156 17.13 -0.57 0.84
CA PHE A 156 18.17 -0.05 -0.03
C PHE A 156 19.36 0.50 0.77
N LEU A 157 19.09 1.36 1.77
CA LEU A 157 20.14 1.93 2.64
C LEU A 157 20.93 0.85 3.40
N LEU A 158 20.25 -0.15 3.95
CA LEU A 158 20.89 -1.26 4.66
C LEU A 158 21.73 -2.15 3.74
N SER A 159 21.44 -2.19 2.44
CA SER A 159 22.19 -2.99 1.45
C SER A 159 23.56 -2.39 1.12
N ILE A 160 23.74 -1.08 1.34
CA ILE A 160 24.99 -0.36 0.99
C ILE A 160 26.16 -0.90 1.82
N ILE A 161 25.95 -1.16 3.10
CA ILE A 161 27.01 -1.59 4.03
C ILE A 161 27.60 -2.97 3.66
N PRO A 162 26.79 -4.05 3.48
CA PRO A 162 27.33 -5.33 3.07
C PRO A 162 27.86 -5.30 1.62
N ALA A 163 27.29 -4.48 0.72
CA ALA A 163 27.84 -4.31 -0.63
C ALA A 163 29.24 -3.69 -0.61
N PHE A 164 29.44 -2.62 0.17
CA PHE A 164 30.74 -1.99 0.35
C PHE A 164 31.72 -2.93 1.06
N SER A 165 31.22 -3.76 1.99
CA SER A 165 32.03 -4.78 2.64
C SER A 165 32.55 -5.81 1.64
N ILE A 166 31.71 -6.30 0.72
CA ILE A 166 32.15 -7.21 -0.36
C ILE A 166 33.20 -6.52 -1.24
N LEU A 167 33.00 -5.25 -1.61
CA LEU A 167 33.97 -4.48 -2.40
C LEU A 167 35.33 -4.39 -1.70
N LEU A 168 35.33 -4.06 -0.41
CA LEU A 168 36.56 -4.02 0.39
C LEU A 168 37.25 -5.38 0.42
N MET A 169 36.52 -6.49 0.40
CA MET A 169 37.11 -7.84 0.44
C MET A 169 37.85 -8.25 -0.82
N ILE A 170 37.63 -7.60 -1.97
CA ILE A 170 38.34 -7.91 -3.22
C ILE A 170 39.84 -7.62 -3.12
N ASP A 171 40.23 -6.59 -2.38
CA ASP A 171 41.64 -6.23 -2.19
C ASP A 171 42.35 -7.24 -1.27
N GLN A 172 43.53 -7.73 -1.64
CA GLN A 172 44.23 -8.79 -0.90
C GLN A 172 45.52 -8.23 -0.26
N PRO A 173 45.53 -7.94 1.06
CA PRO A 173 46.73 -7.47 1.75
C PRO A 173 47.88 -8.47 1.64
N THR A 174 49.10 -7.98 1.53
CA THR A 174 50.31 -8.81 1.44
C THR A 174 50.64 -9.53 2.75
N HIS A 175 50.33 -8.92 3.90
CA HIS A 175 50.62 -9.47 5.23
C HIS A 175 49.41 -10.15 5.87
N GLN A 176 49.59 -11.36 6.41
CA GLN A 176 48.52 -12.14 7.07
C GLN A 176 47.83 -11.40 8.23
N LEU A 177 48.58 -10.65 9.04
CA LEU A 177 48.00 -9.86 10.14
C LEU A 177 47.05 -8.78 9.63
N GLN A 178 47.37 -8.12 8.51
CA GLN A 178 46.50 -7.12 7.90
C GLN A 178 45.21 -7.76 7.36
N GLN A 179 45.30 -8.98 6.82
CA GLN A 179 44.13 -9.75 6.38
C GLN A 179 43.19 -10.07 7.56
N ILE A 180 43.73 -10.54 8.69
CA ILE A 180 42.94 -10.86 9.89
C ILE A 180 42.26 -9.60 10.46
N LEU A 181 43.01 -8.50 10.59
CA LEU A 181 42.47 -7.23 11.11
C LEU A 181 41.33 -6.71 10.22
N LYS A 182 41.50 -6.77 8.89
CA LYS A 182 40.46 -6.39 7.93
C LYS A 182 39.19 -7.22 8.11
N LEU A 183 39.32 -8.55 8.24
CA LEU A 183 38.17 -9.44 8.45
C LEU A 183 37.40 -9.11 9.74
N ILE A 184 38.12 -8.84 10.83
CA ILE A 184 37.52 -8.45 12.11
C ILE A 184 36.76 -7.12 11.97
N ILE A 185 37.38 -6.10 11.35
CA ILE A 185 36.74 -4.79 11.14
C ILE A 185 35.47 -4.94 10.30
N ILE A 186 35.55 -5.68 9.19
CA ILE A 186 34.41 -5.93 8.30
C ILE A 186 33.29 -6.69 9.03
N LEU A 187 33.63 -7.68 9.86
CA LEU A 187 32.65 -8.42 10.66
C LEU A 187 31.92 -7.49 11.64
N VAL A 188 32.66 -6.63 12.36
CA VAL A 188 32.10 -5.66 13.31
C VAL A 188 31.15 -4.69 12.60
N ILE A 189 31.56 -4.15 11.45
CA ILE A 189 30.72 -3.25 10.63
C ILE A 189 29.43 -3.96 10.21
N ASN A 190 29.50 -5.20 9.75
CA ASN A 190 28.27 -5.92 9.34
C ASN A 190 27.39 -6.32 10.53
N LEU A 191 27.95 -6.50 11.72
CA LEU A 191 27.17 -6.67 12.95
C LEU A 191 26.34 -5.43 13.28
N THR A 192 26.81 -4.23 12.92
CA THR A 192 26.01 -3.00 13.05
C THR A 192 24.79 -3.01 12.11
N THR A 193 24.89 -3.60 10.90
CA THR A 193 23.75 -3.69 9.96
C THR A 193 22.60 -4.50 10.54
N VAL A 194 22.93 -5.58 11.24
CA VAL A 194 21.96 -6.44 11.95
C VAL A 194 21.25 -5.66 13.06
N ARG A 195 21.98 -4.84 13.83
CA ARG A 195 21.37 -3.99 14.87
C ARG A 195 20.53 -2.86 14.29
N LEU A 196 20.99 -2.22 13.21
CA LEU A 196 20.23 -1.17 12.52
C LEU A 196 18.92 -1.72 11.93
N TYR A 197 18.97 -2.92 11.34
CA TYR A 197 17.78 -3.63 10.88
C TYR A 197 16.75 -3.82 12.00
N ASP A 198 17.19 -4.28 13.18
CA ASP A 198 16.31 -4.47 14.34
C ASP A 198 15.72 -3.15 14.84
N GLN A 199 16.55 -2.12 15.02
CA GLN A 199 16.09 -0.80 15.50
C GLN A 199 15.08 -0.15 14.55
N LEU A 200 15.32 -0.19 13.23
CA LEU A 200 14.40 0.37 12.24
C LEU A 200 13.08 -0.41 12.21
N SER A 201 13.15 -1.74 12.26
CA SER A 201 11.96 -2.61 12.34
C SER A 201 11.10 -2.27 13.56
N ARG A 202 11.70 -2.17 14.75
CA ARG A 202 10.99 -1.79 15.98
C ARG A 202 10.38 -0.40 15.89
N LYS A 203 11.13 0.58 15.36
CA LYS A 203 10.64 1.94 15.21
C LYS A 203 9.42 2.00 14.29
N ASN A 204 9.44 1.27 13.17
CA ASN A 204 8.31 1.22 12.23
C ASN A 204 7.09 0.55 12.85
N PHE A 205 7.28 -0.52 13.61
CA PHE A 205 6.19 -1.14 14.37
C PHE A 205 5.56 -0.16 15.37
N LEU A 206 6.37 0.55 16.16
CA LEU A 206 5.88 1.52 17.14
C LEU A 206 5.15 2.69 16.47
N LEU A 207 5.65 3.19 15.34
CA LEU A 207 5.00 4.25 14.56
C LEU A 207 3.64 3.80 14.02
N GLN A 208 3.56 2.58 13.47
CA GLN A 208 2.30 2.02 12.99
C GLN A 208 1.30 1.81 14.14
N ALA A 209 1.75 1.25 15.26
CA ALA A 209 0.90 1.08 16.45
C ALA A 209 0.37 2.42 16.96
N LYS A 210 1.22 3.46 16.99
CA LYS A 210 0.81 4.81 17.39
C LYS A 210 -0.23 5.39 16.42
N MET A 211 -0.01 5.28 15.12
CA MET A 211 -0.96 5.75 14.10
C MET A 211 -2.32 5.04 14.20
N VAL A 212 -2.32 3.72 14.43
CA VAL A 212 -3.55 2.95 14.63
C VAL A 212 -4.29 3.41 15.90
N ASN A 213 -3.57 3.66 17.00
CA ASN A 213 -4.18 4.18 18.23
C ASN A 213 -4.78 5.58 18.04
N GLU A 214 -4.09 6.48 17.34
CA GLU A 214 -4.60 7.83 17.03
C GLU A 214 -5.89 7.76 16.18
N LEU A 215 -5.93 6.90 15.15
CA LEU A 215 -7.14 6.66 14.36
C LEU A 215 -8.29 6.09 15.20
N LEU A 216 -7.98 5.21 16.15
CA LEU A 216 -8.97 4.62 17.03
C LEU A 216 -9.56 5.66 17.99
N ASP A 217 -8.73 6.55 18.54
CA ASP A 217 -9.18 7.65 19.39
C ASP A 217 -10.10 8.63 18.63
N ASP A 218 -9.76 8.98 17.39
CA ASP A 218 -10.62 9.82 16.55
C ASP A 218 -11.96 9.13 16.23
N TYR A 219 -11.93 7.82 15.96
CA TYR A 219 -13.13 7.02 15.76
C TYR A 219 -14.01 6.98 17.02
N TYR A 220 -13.43 6.81 18.21
CA TYR A 220 -14.17 6.88 19.47
C TYR A 220 -14.81 8.25 19.70
N ARG A 221 -14.10 9.35 19.40
CA ARG A 221 -14.67 10.70 19.48
C ARG A 221 -15.86 10.89 18.55
N LEU A 222 -15.80 10.34 17.34
CA LEU A 222 -16.90 10.36 16.38
C LEU A 222 -18.11 9.58 16.90
N ILE A 223 -17.90 8.39 17.48
CA ILE A 223 -18.98 7.60 18.10
C ILE A 223 -19.63 8.40 19.23
N LEU A 224 -18.84 8.98 20.14
CA LEU A 224 -19.37 9.76 21.26
C LEU A 224 -20.17 10.97 20.78
N LYS A 225 -19.70 11.67 19.74
CA LYS A 225 -20.43 12.79 19.13
C LYS A 225 -21.76 12.33 18.53
N THR A 226 -21.74 11.23 17.79
CA THR A 226 -22.93 10.64 17.16
C THR A 226 -23.93 10.18 18.22
N GLN A 227 -23.47 9.52 19.29
CA GLN A 227 -24.31 9.08 20.41
C GLN A 227 -24.97 10.26 21.13
N LYS A 228 -24.24 11.37 21.34
CA LYS A 228 -24.81 12.62 21.88
C LYS A 228 -25.89 13.18 20.97
N GLN A 229 -25.66 13.21 19.66
CA GLN A 229 -26.66 13.64 18.67
C GLN A 229 -27.90 12.76 18.68
N THR A 230 -27.75 11.43 18.68
CA THR A 230 -28.87 10.47 18.75
C THR A 230 -29.66 10.62 20.05
N THR A 231 -28.98 10.88 21.17
CA THR A 231 -29.65 11.11 22.46
C THR A 231 -30.45 12.41 22.43
N LYS A 232 -29.88 13.49 21.88
CA LYS A 232 -30.58 14.77 21.68
C LYS A 232 -31.79 14.61 20.76
N LEU A 233 -31.66 13.87 19.65
CA LEU A 233 -32.76 13.56 18.75
C LEU A 233 -33.87 12.81 19.46
N ARG A 234 -33.53 11.76 20.24
CA ARG A 234 -34.49 10.98 21.02
C ARG A 234 -35.23 11.84 22.04
N HIS A 235 -34.53 12.73 22.73
CA HIS A 235 -35.12 13.66 23.68
C HIS A 235 -36.10 14.62 22.99
N ASN A 236 -35.70 15.20 21.86
CA ASN A 236 -36.55 16.09 21.07
C ASN A 236 -37.81 15.35 20.57
N LEU A 237 -37.66 14.14 20.03
CA LEU A 237 -38.78 13.30 19.61
C LEU A 237 -39.73 12.98 20.77
N LYS A 238 -39.18 12.64 21.94
CA LYS A 238 -40.00 12.40 23.15
C LYS A 238 -40.81 13.65 23.51
N ASN A 239 -40.22 14.83 23.48
CA ASN A 239 -40.93 16.08 23.79
C ASN A 239 -42.06 16.35 22.78
N ILE A 240 -41.79 16.17 21.49
CA ILE A 240 -42.79 16.31 20.42
C ILE A 240 -43.97 15.35 20.67
N LEU A 241 -43.69 14.08 20.98
CA LEU A 241 -44.73 13.09 21.23
C LEU A 241 -45.55 13.40 22.50
N LEU A 242 -44.90 13.86 23.57
CA LEU A 242 -45.60 14.24 24.81
C LEU A 242 -46.56 15.41 24.58
N GLU A 243 -46.13 16.41 23.83
CA GLU A 243 -46.96 17.58 23.51
C GLU A 243 -48.12 17.21 22.58
N LEU A 244 -47.90 16.27 21.65
CA LEU A 244 -48.99 15.71 20.84
C LEU A 244 -50.03 14.97 21.69
N ILE A 245 -49.57 14.12 22.61
CA ILE A 245 -50.44 13.37 23.53
C ILE A 245 -51.25 14.34 24.41
N TYR A 246 -50.66 15.45 24.84
CA TYR A 246 -51.35 16.48 25.60
C TYR A 246 -52.56 17.07 24.85
N TYR A 247 -52.40 17.47 23.58
CA TYR A 247 -53.50 18.01 22.78
C TYR A 247 -54.57 16.96 22.45
N LEU A 248 -54.16 15.72 22.18
CA LEU A 248 -55.07 14.60 21.92
C LEU A 248 -55.91 14.25 23.16
N ASN A 249 -55.32 14.22 24.36
CA ASN A 249 -56.05 13.98 25.61
C ASN A 249 -57.09 15.07 25.93
N LYS A 250 -56.90 16.29 25.40
CA LYS A 250 -57.87 17.39 25.51
C LYS A 250 -58.95 17.36 24.43
N ASN A 251 -58.97 16.35 23.55
CA ASN A 251 -59.80 16.30 22.34
C ASN A 251 -59.62 17.51 21.40
N ASP A 252 -58.51 18.25 21.50
CA ASP A 252 -58.22 19.39 20.62
C ASP A 252 -57.42 18.92 19.40
N VAL A 253 -58.13 18.26 18.50
CA VAL A 253 -57.56 17.70 17.25
C VAL A 253 -57.00 18.81 16.35
N SER A 254 -57.60 20.00 16.37
CA SER A 254 -57.12 21.18 15.65
C SER A 254 -55.73 21.63 16.12
N ALA A 255 -55.52 21.77 17.43
CA ALA A 255 -54.23 22.19 17.98
C ALA A 255 -53.14 21.13 17.74
N ALA A 256 -53.47 19.84 17.88
CA ALA A 256 -52.56 18.74 17.57
C ALA A 256 -52.11 18.76 16.10
N LYS A 257 -53.06 18.98 15.18
CA LYS A 257 -52.77 19.08 13.73
C LYS A 257 -51.88 20.29 13.44
N ASN A 258 -52.18 21.44 14.03
CA ASN A 258 -51.41 22.68 13.87
C ASN A 258 -49.97 22.54 14.39
N TYR A 259 -49.77 21.91 15.55
CA TYR A 259 -48.46 21.65 16.13
C TYR A 259 -47.63 20.66 15.27
N LEU A 260 -48.26 19.61 14.75
CA LEU A 260 -47.58 18.65 13.87
C LEU A 260 -47.21 19.31 12.53
N THR A 261 -48.08 20.16 11.97
CA THR A 261 -47.76 20.97 10.78
C THR A 261 -46.67 22.02 11.05
N SER A 262 -46.57 22.61 12.24
CA SER A 262 -45.49 23.58 12.52
C SER A 262 -44.11 22.91 12.58
N ILE A 263 -44.05 21.67 13.09
CA ILE A 263 -42.83 20.84 13.07
C ILE A 263 -42.48 20.39 11.65
N LEU A 264 -43.46 19.94 10.87
CA LEU A 264 -43.25 19.58 9.46
C LEU A 264 -42.87 20.79 8.60
N ASN A 265 -43.42 21.97 8.90
CA ASN A 265 -43.06 23.21 8.24
C ASN A 265 -41.66 23.65 8.64
N ALA A 266 -41.23 23.48 9.90
CA ALA A 266 -39.85 23.77 10.31
C ALA A 266 -38.79 22.87 9.63
N SER A 267 -39.15 21.63 9.25
CA SER A 267 -38.26 20.74 8.47
C SER A 267 -38.35 20.93 6.96
N THR A 268 -39.43 21.54 6.44
CA THR A 268 -39.62 21.85 5.01
C THR A 268 -39.27 23.29 4.63
N LEU A 269 -39.18 24.22 5.60
CA LEU A 269 -38.90 25.64 5.36
C LEU A 269 -37.43 26.00 5.07
N ASN A 270 -36.53 25.01 5.01
CA ASN A 270 -35.12 25.23 4.62
C ASN A 270 -34.73 24.62 3.26
N GLN A 271 -35.67 24.08 2.48
CA GLN A 271 -35.38 23.70 1.10
C GLN A 271 -36.40 24.34 0.17
N ASN A 272 -35.98 25.39 -0.52
CA ASN A 272 -36.61 25.78 -1.78
C ASN A 272 -36.76 24.49 -2.60
N GLN A 273 -37.99 24.05 -2.89
CA GLN A 273 -38.23 22.93 -3.80
C GLN A 273 -37.46 23.21 -5.09
N LEU A 274 -36.40 22.43 -5.35
CA LEU A 274 -35.50 22.68 -6.47
C LEU A 274 -36.09 22.05 -7.72
N THR A 275 -36.50 20.79 -7.62
CA THR A 275 -37.03 20.00 -8.74
C THR A 275 -38.47 19.54 -8.53
N GLY A 276 -38.95 19.52 -7.28
CA GLY A 276 -40.26 18.96 -6.92
C GLY A 276 -40.23 17.46 -6.57
N CYS A 277 -39.15 16.75 -6.92
CA CYS A 277 -38.91 15.37 -6.50
C CYS A 277 -38.03 15.36 -5.24
N GLY A 278 -38.60 14.98 -4.09
CA GLY A 278 -37.90 15.04 -2.79
C GLY A 278 -36.61 14.19 -2.75
N GLN A 279 -36.54 13.10 -3.50
CA GLN A 279 -35.36 12.23 -3.56
C GLN A 279 -34.18 12.92 -4.29
N ILE A 280 -34.46 13.65 -5.38
CA ILE A 280 -33.44 14.39 -6.15
C ILE A 280 -33.07 15.69 -5.42
N ASP A 281 -34.05 16.35 -4.80
CA ASP A 281 -33.83 17.56 -4.01
C ASP A 281 -32.90 17.32 -2.82
N ALA A 282 -32.99 16.15 -2.16
CA ALA A 282 -32.07 15.76 -1.09
C ALA A 282 -30.59 15.71 -1.53
N ILE A 283 -30.33 15.43 -2.81
CA ILE A 283 -28.97 15.41 -3.39
C ILE A 283 -28.55 16.82 -3.81
N LEU A 284 -29.45 17.57 -4.45
CA LEU A 284 -29.13 18.87 -5.05
C LEU A 284 -29.06 20.00 -4.03
N ALA A 285 -29.96 20.03 -3.04
CA ALA A 285 -30.05 21.10 -2.04
C ALA A 285 -28.71 21.40 -1.35
N PRO A 286 -27.99 20.42 -0.76
CA PRO A 286 -26.71 20.70 -0.12
C PRO A 286 -25.63 21.17 -1.12
N LYS A 287 -25.69 20.73 -2.38
CA LYS A 287 -24.72 21.15 -3.42
C LYS A 287 -24.97 22.57 -3.91
N ILE A 288 -26.23 22.97 -4.06
CA ILE A 288 -26.62 24.34 -4.39
C ILE A 288 -26.29 25.28 -3.22
N GLU A 289 -26.51 24.85 -1.99
CA GLU A 289 -26.10 25.61 -0.80
C GLU A 289 -24.58 25.81 -0.75
N LEU A 290 -23.79 24.77 -1.07
CA LEU A 290 -22.34 24.87 -1.16
C LEU A 290 -21.88 25.86 -2.24
N LEU A 291 -22.51 25.88 -3.42
CA LEU A 291 -22.24 26.87 -4.46
C LEU A 291 -22.49 28.31 -3.97
N LYS A 292 -23.54 28.51 -3.17
CA LYS A 292 -23.85 29.82 -2.54
C LYS A 292 -22.81 30.19 -1.49
N GLU A 293 -22.46 29.27 -0.60
CA GLU A 293 -21.45 29.48 0.45
C GLU A 293 -20.09 29.87 -0.14
N LYS A 294 -19.71 29.27 -1.27
CA LYS A 294 -18.46 29.57 -1.98
C LYS A 294 -18.54 30.77 -2.92
N HIS A 295 -19.65 31.51 -2.93
CA HIS A 295 -19.90 32.66 -3.81
C HIS A 295 -19.72 32.36 -5.31
N ILE A 296 -20.03 31.14 -5.73
CA ILE A 296 -19.94 30.73 -7.15
C ILE A 296 -21.27 31.07 -7.83
N ALA A 297 -21.22 31.90 -8.88
CA ALA A 297 -22.41 32.21 -9.66
C ALA A 297 -22.95 30.93 -10.33
N HIS A 298 -24.26 30.72 -10.27
CA HIS A 298 -24.87 29.53 -10.83
C HIS A 298 -26.25 29.79 -11.42
N THR A 299 -26.58 29.01 -12.45
CA THR A 299 -27.92 28.93 -13.01
C THR A 299 -28.43 27.51 -12.81
N PHE A 300 -29.55 27.38 -12.10
CA PHE A 300 -30.22 26.10 -11.89
C PHE A 300 -31.59 26.12 -12.59
N LYS A 301 -31.84 25.11 -13.44
CA LYS A 301 -33.14 24.89 -14.07
C LYS A 301 -33.52 23.42 -13.90
N ALA A 302 -34.71 23.16 -13.38
CA ALA A 302 -35.20 21.80 -13.26
C ALA A 302 -36.65 21.71 -13.73
N GLN A 303 -36.95 20.67 -14.50
CA GLN A 303 -38.29 20.33 -14.93
C GLN A 303 -38.47 18.82 -14.78
N ILE A 304 -38.78 18.39 -13.56
CA ILE A 304 -38.99 16.98 -13.20
C ILE A 304 -40.36 16.87 -12.52
N PRO A 305 -41.19 15.87 -12.84
CA PRO A 305 -42.45 15.61 -12.14
C PRO A 305 -42.21 15.26 -10.67
N SER A 306 -43.03 15.79 -9.76
CA SER A 306 -42.90 15.53 -8.31
C SER A 306 -43.21 14.08 -7.91
N ASP A 307 -43.96 13.38 -8.74
CA ASP A 307 -44.40 11.98 -8.60
C ASP A 307 -43.45 10.96 -9.25
N LEU A 308 -42.32 11.41 -9.81
CA LEU A 308 -41.32 10.52 -10.40
C LEU A 308 -40.63 9.68 -9.31
N ASP A 309 -40.90 8.37 -9.29
CA ASP A 309 -40.21 7.43 -8.41
C ASP A 309 -38.86 7.01 -9.01
N VAL A 310 -37.78 7.51 -8.41
CA VAL A 310 -36.41 7.16 -8.77
C VAL A 310 -35.73 6.30 -7.70
N SER A 311 -36.49 5.76 -6.73
CA SER A 311 -35.95 4.99 -5.59
C SER A 311 -35.00 3.85 -6.01
N LYS A 312 -35.30 3.16 -7.11
CA LYS A 312 -34.47 2.06 -7.65
C LYS A 312 -33.14 2.53 -8.26
N ILE A 313 -33.08 3.78 -8.73
CA ILE A 313 -31.93 4.34 -9.47
C ILE A 313 -31.26 5.53 -8.75
N ILE A 314 -31.75 5.90 -7.56
CA ILE A 314 -31.34 7.10 -6.83
C ILE A 314 -29.86 7.09 -6.45
N LEU A 315 -29.30 5.92 -6.14
CA LEU A 315 -27.89 5.79 -5.79
C LEU A 315 -26.98 6.16 -6.98
N ASP A 316 -27.32 5.66 -8.17
CA ASP A 316 -26.59 5.97 -9.40
C ASP A 316 -26.78 7.43 -9.81
N ILE A 317 -27.98 8.00 -9.62
CA ILE A 317 -28.23 9.45 -9.80
C ILE A 317 -27.38 10.28 -8.83
N ALA A 318 -27.24 9.87 -7.57
CA ALA A 318 -26.42 10.54 -6.57
C ALA A 318 -24.94 10.53 -6.94
N ILE A 319 -24.44 9.38 -7.44
CA ILE A 319 -23.07 9.26 -7.95
C ILE A 319 -22.86 10.20 -9.14
N ILE A 320 -23.80 10.25 -10.07
CA ILE A 320 -23.72 11.09 -11.27
C ILE A 320 -23.73 12.58 -10.91
N LEU A 321 -24.78 13.05 -10.24
CA LEU A 321 -24.95 14.47 -9.91
C LEU A 321 -23.89 14.95 -8.91
N GLY A 322 -23.58 14.13 -7.90
CA GLY A 322 -22.57 14.45 -6.89
C GLY A 322 -21.21 14.69 -7.54
N ASN A 323 -20.71 13.73 -8.31
CA ASN A 323 -19.39 13.85 -8.94
C ASN A 323 -19.32 14.99 -9.97
N LEU A 324 -20.38 15.21 -10.76
CA LEU A 324 -20.38 16.28 -11.77
C LEU A 324 -20.44 17.67 -11.14
N ILE A 325 -21.26 17.87 -10.11
CA ILE A 325 -21.36 19.16 -9.43
C ILE A 325 -20.11 19.42 -8.58
N ASP A 326 -19.56 18.40 -7.91
CA ASP A 326 -18.31 18.53 -7.17
C ASP A 326 -17.14 18.90 -8.09
N ASN A 327 -17.04 18.27 -9.27
CA ASN A 327 -16.04 18.65 -10.26
C ASN A 327 -16.24 20.11 -10.72
N ALA A 328 -17.48 20.55 -10.92
CA ALA A 328 -17.77 21.94 -11.32
C ALA A 328 -17.37 22.95 -10.21
N ILE A 329 -17.60 22.61 -8.94
CA ILE A 329 -17.20 23.42 -7.79
C ILE A 329 -15.66 23.45 -7.65
N GLU A 330 -15.01 22.29 -7.68
CA GLU A 330 -13.55 22.17 -7.57
C GLU A 330 -12.83 23.00 -8.64
N GLU A 331 -13.26 22.91 -9.89
CA GLU A 331 -12.65 23.67 -11.00
C GLU A 331 -12.99 25.16 -10.91
N SER A 332 -14.19 25.53 -10.45
CA SER A 332 -14.54 26.94 -10.22
C SER A 332 -13.66 27.58 -9.15
N LEU A 333 -13.35 26.87 -8.07
CA LEU A 333 -12.47 27.39 -7.00
C LEU A 333 -11.02 27.62 -7.46
N ARG A 334 -10.58 27.00 -8.57
CA ARG A 334 -9.23 27.20 -9.13
C ARG A 334 -9.13 28.38 -10.08
N LEU A 335 -10.27 28.84 -10.62
CA LEU A 335 -10.30 29.94 -11.58
C LEU A 335 -10.35 31.28 -10.83
N PRO A 336 -9.60 32.31 -11.28
CA PRO A 336 -9.55 33.59 -10.57
C PRO A 336 -10.83 34.43 -10.71
N HIS A 337 -11.52 34.40 -11.86
CA HIS A 337 -12.71 35.23 -12.11
C HIS A 337 -13.76 34.58 -13.04
N HIS A 338 -15.00 35.11 -12.98
CA HIS A 338 -16.14 34.75 -13.84
C HIS A 338 -16.55 33.27 -13.81
N GLN A 339 -16.52 32.65 -12.63
CA GLN A 339 -16.98 31.28 -12.49
C GLN A 339 -18.49 31.23 -12.61
N HIS A 340 -18.99 30.38 -13.52
CA HIS A 340 -20.42 30.16 -13.65
C HIS A 340 -20.69 28.68 -13.86
N VAL A 341 -21.53 28.10 -13.00
CA VAL A 341 -21.98 26.72 -13.09
C VAL A 341 -23.44 26.70 -13.55
N LYS A 342 -23.69 26.06 -14.69
CA LYS A 342 -25.04 25.84 -15.20
C LYS A 342 -25.43 24.39 -14.96
N ILE A 343 -26.54 24.19 -14.26
CA ILE A 343 -27.14 22.89 -13.98
C ILE A 343 -28.54 22.91 -14.58
N SER A 344 -28.85 21.93 -15.42
CA SER A 344 -30.15 21.77 -16.03
C SER A 344 -30.59 20.32 -15.95
N LEU A 345 -31.75 20.06 -15.34
CA LEU A 345 -32.36 18.74 -15.28
C LEU A 345 -33.73 18.80 -15.95
N SER A 346 -34.03 17.83 -16.80
CA SER A 346 -35.36 17.72 -17.40
C SER A 346 -35.77 16.27 -17.56
N TYR A 347 -37.06 16.00 -17.38
CA TYR A 347 -37.66 14.70 -17.66
C TYR A 347 -38.66 14.83 -18.81
N GLN A 348 -38.46 14.05 -19.87
CA GLN A 348 -39.36 14.01 -21.03
C GLN A 348 -39.39 12.61 -21.61
N LYS A 349 -40.59 12.10 -21.95
CA LYS A 349 -40.78 10.79 -22.60
C LYS A 349 -39.98 9.67 -21.92
N GLU A 350 -40.22 9.48 -20.62
CA GLU A 350 -39.57 8.43 -19.82
C GLU A 350 -38.04 8.51 -19.77
N THR A 351 -37.47 9.68 -20.05
CA THR A 351 -36.03 9.88 -20.12
C THR A 351 -35.63 11.07 -19.25
N LEU A 352 -34.66 10.86 -18.36
CA LEU A 352 -34.01 11.94 -17.62
C LEU A 352 -32.82 12.48 -18.41
N PHE A 353 -32.75 13.80 -18.48
CA PHE A 353 -31.66 14.54 -19.06
C PHE A 353 -30.97 15.35 -17.97
N PHE A 354 -29.66 15.16 -17.83
CA PHE A 354 -28.80 16.00 -17.00
C PHE A 354 -27.82 16.75 -17.88
N TYR A 355 -27.78 18.06 -17.72
CA TYR A 355 -26.82 18.93 -18.37
C TYR A 355 -26.11 19.76 -17.32
N ILE A 356 -24.80 19.58 -17.19
CA ILE A 356 -23.95 20.37 -16.31
C ILE A 356 -22.84 20.99 -17.15
N SER A 357 -22.63 22.29 -17.01
CA SER A 357 -21.51 22.98 -17.63
C SER A 357 -20.89 24.01 -16.71
N ASN A 358 -19.57 24.09 -16.70
CA ASN A 358 -18.80 25.06 -15.94
C ASN A 358 -17.64 25.59 -16.77
N ARG A 359 -17.15 26.78 -16.41
CA ARG A 359 -15.85 27.23 -16.92
C ARG A 359 -14.74 26.36 -16.35
N SER A 360 -13.76 26.06 -17.19
CA SER A 360 -12.59 25.26 -16.86
C SER A 360 -11.36 25.88 -17.51
N HIS A 361 -10.18 25.60 -16.95
CA HIS A 361 -8.92 25.96 -17.61
C HIS A 361 -8.82 25.27 -18.97
N PRO A 362 -8.20 25.91 -19.99
CA PRO A 362 -7.86 25.25 -21.23
C PRO A 362 -7.01 24.01 -20.92
N LYS A 363 -7.50 22.85 -21.33
CA LYS A 363 -6.84 21.56 -21.17
C LYS A 363 -7.05 20.79 -22.46
N ASN A 364 -5.96 20.33 -23.06
CA ASN A 364 -5.98 19.32 -24.12
C ASN A 364 -6.20 17.95 -23.45
N ILE A 365 -7.43 17.67 -23.00
CA ILE A 365 -7.80 16.34 -22.49
C ILE A 365 -8.55 15.60 -23.60
N ASN A 366 -8.02 14.43 -23.97
CA ASN A 366 -8.69 13.52 -24.88
C ASN A 366 -9.77 12.72 -24.13
N LEU A 367 -10.98 13.27 -24.01
CA LEU A 367 -12.09 12.77 -23.17
C LEU A 367 -12.62 11.36 -23.55
N GLU A 368 -12.28 10.89 -24.76
CA GLU A 368 -12.69 9.57 -25.29
C GLU A 368 -11.81 8.40 -24.83
N ALA A 369 -10.62 8.66 -24.30
CA ALA A 369 -9.78 7.58 -23.79
C ALA A 369 -10.38 6.95 -22.52
N GLU A 370 -10.38 5.62 -22.43
CA GLU A 370 -10.83 4.83 -21.27
C GLU A 370 -10.11 5.19 -19.96
N ALA A 371 -8.99 5.90 -20.04
CA ALA A 371 -8.28 6.47 -18.91
C ALA A 371 -7.77 7.88 -19.24
N THR A 372 -8.53 8.91 -18.88
CA THR A 372 -7.98 10.28 -18.80
C THR A 372 -7.53 10.57 -17.38
N PRO A 373 -6.22 10.74 -17.12
CA PRO A 373 -5.76 11.25 -15.84
C PRO A 373 -6.13 12.73 -15.75
N SER A 374 -7.16 13.09 -14.97
CA SER A 374 -7.22 14.45 -14.44
C SER A 374 -6.15 14.52 -13.35
N GLU A 375 -5.10 15.30 -13.54
CA GLU A 375 -4.12 15.59 -12.50
C GLU A 375 -4.83 16.31 -11.34
N LYS A 376 -5.26 15.54 -10.33
CA LYS A 376 -5.53 16.08 -8.99
C LYS A 376 -4.18 16.16 -8.30
N ASN A 377 -3.81 17.35 -7.85
CA ASN A 377 -2.52 17.66 -7.23
C ASN A 377 -2.36 17.06 -5.80
N ASN A 378 -2.83 15.83 -5.57
CA ASN A 378 -2.78 15.12 -4.29
C ASN A 378 -2.98 13.59 -4.41
N GLY A 379 -2.61 12.96 -5.53
CA GLY A 379 -2.60 11.48 -5.64
C GLY A 379 -3.98 10.81 -5.72
N ARG A 380 -5.08 11.56 -5.90
CA ARG A 380 -6.41 11.02 -6.25
C ARG A 380 -6.59 11.08 -7.76
N GLN A 381 -6.11 10.05 -8.47
CA GLN A 381 -6.39 9.86 -9.90
C GLN A 381 -7.91 9.92 -10.19
N GLY A 382 -8.30 10.26 -11.43
CA GLY A 382 -9.65 10.64 -11.90
C GLY A 382 -10.83 9.66 -11.71
N LEU A 383 -11.05 9.18 -10.48
CA LEU A 383 -12.08 8.22 -10.06
C LEU A 383 -13.52 8.75 -10.20
N GLY A 384 -13.71 10.08 -10.18
CA GLY A 384 -15.04 10.70 -10.25
C GLY A 384 -15.70 10.48 -11.61
N LEU A 385 -15.00 10.79 -12.71
CA LEU A 385 -15.54 10.62 -14.06
C LEU A 385 -15.67 9.14 -14.48
N SER A 386 -14.79 8.26 -14.00
CA SER A 386 -14.94 6.81 -14.22
C SER A 386 -16.17 6.26 -13.51
N SER A 387 -16.45 6.70 -12.29
CA SER A 387 -17.67 6.34 -11.56
C SER A 387 -18.94 6.83 -12.26
N VAL A 388 -18.89 8.04 -12.84
CA VAL A 388 -20.00 8.56 -13.67
C VAL A 388 -20.21 7.69 -14.91
N LYS A 389 -19.13 7.33 -15.63
CA LYS A 389 -19.20 6.44 -16.80
C LYS A 389 -19.81 5.08 -16.44
N GLU A 390 -19.41 4.50 -15.31
CA GLU A 390 -19.92 3.21 -14.83
C GLU A 390 -21.40 3.26 -14.46
N SER A 391 -21.83 4.25 -13.67
CA SER A 391 -23.24 4.43 -13.30
C SER A 391 -24.13 4.71 -14.51
N VAL A 392 -23.68 5.52 -15.48
CA VAL A 392 -24.44 5.75 -16.73
C VAL A 392 -24.57 4.46 -17.53
N LYS A 393 -23.49 3.67 -17.67
CA LYS A 393 -23.51 2.38 -18.37
C LYS A 393 -24.46 1.38 -17.69
N LYS A 394 -24.45 1.31 -16.36
CA LYS A 394 -25.33 0.44 -15.56
C LYS A 394 -26.81 0.76 -15.77
N LEU A 395 -27.14 2.05 -15.95
CA LEU A 395 -28.50 2.52 -16.23
C LEU A 395 -28.86 2.46 -17.73
N ASN A 396 -28.02 1.84 -18.58
CA ASN A 396 -28.18 1.82 -20.04
C ASN A 396 -28.37 3.23 -20.64
N GLY A 397 -27.72 4.23 -20.04
CA GLY A 397 -27.77 5.62 -20.46
C GLY A 397 -26.66 6.01 -21.43
N TYR A 398 -26.77 7.24 -21.94
CA TYR A 398 -25.79 7.87 -22.80
C TYR A 398 -25.07 9.01 -22.06
N LEU A 399 -23.75 9.09 -22.21
CA LEU A 399 -22.91 10.15 -21.66
C LEU A 399 -22.13 10.80 -22.80
N SER A 400 -22.22 12.12 -22.91
CA SER A 400 -21.40 12.94 -23.78
C SER A 400 -20.64 13.97 -22.95
N LEU A 401 -19.32 13.95 -23.07
CA LEU A 401 -18.43 14.91 -22.42
C LEU A 401 -17.74 15.74 -23.50
N SER A 402 -17.78 17.06 -23.37
CA SER A 402 -17.06 17.97 -24.26
C SER A 402 -16.29 18.99 -23.45
N HIS A 403 -15.06 19.28 -23.86
CA HIS A 403 -14.23 20.32 -23.28
C HIS A 403 -13.72 21.22 -24.40
N ASN A 404 -14.14 22.48 -24.37
CA ASN A 404 -13.62 23.53 -25.25
C ASN A 404 -12.69 24.43 -24.41
N ASP A 405 -11.88 25.27 -25.07
CA ASP A 405 -10.79 26.08 -24.47
C ASP A 405 -11.15 26.87 -23.19
N SER A 406 -12.44 27.06 -22.90
CA SER A 406 -12.92 27.75 -21.70
C SER A 406 -14.07 27.07 -20.96
N ASN A 407 -14.59 25.93 -21.43
CA ASN A 407 -15.83 25.34 -20.89
C ASN A 407 -15.83 23.81 -20.94
N PHE A 408 -16.18 23.20 -19.81
CA PHE A 408 -16.55 21.80 -19.72
C PHE A 408 -18.07 21.65 -19.79
N LYS A 409 -18.54 20.63 -20.51
CA LYS A 409 -19.96 20.25 -20.57
C LYS A 409 -20.10 18.74 -20.44
N ALA A 410 -21.03 18.33 -19.59
CA ALA A 410 -21.48 16.95 -19.45
C ALA A 410 -22.98 16.90 -19.77
N LEU A 411 -23.34 16.06 -20.76
CA LEU A 411 -24.70 15.71 -21.10
C LEU A 411 -24.91 14.24 -20.80
N ILE A 412 -25.93 13.93 -20.00
CA ILE A 412 -26.33 12.58 -19.66
C ILE A 412 -27.79 12.38 -19.99
N ILE A 413 -28.09 11.22 -20.58
CA ILE A 413 -29.43 10.80 -20.96
C ILE A 413 -29.67 9.43 -20.33
N LEU A 414 -30.63 9.32 -19.43
CA LEU A 414 -30.96 8.09 -18.72
C LEU A 414 -32.39 7.67 -19.07
N PRO A 415 -32.58 6.53 -19.75
CA PRO A 415 -33.93 5.98 -19.94
C PRO A 415 -34.44 5.41 -18.62
N ILE A 416 -35.53 5.96 -18.09
CA ILE A 416 -36.24 5.40 -16.94
C ILE A 416 -37.32 4.47 -17.50
N ARG A 417 -37.07 3.16 -17.49
CA ARG A 417 -38.17 2.20 -17.60
C ARG A 417 -38.85 2.11 -16.24
N LEU A 418 -39.99 2.78 -16.12
CA LEU A 418 -40.91 2.54 -15.01
C LEU A 418 -41.47 1.12 -15.20
N VAL A 419 -40.88 0.15 -14.49
CA VAL A 419 -41.44 -1.20 -14.33
C VAL A 419 -42.21 -1.26 -13.03
#